data_AF-Q3BTF3-F1
#
_entry.id   AF-Q3BTF3-F1
#
_cell.length_a   1.000
_cell.length_b   1.000
_cell.length_c   1.000
_cell.angle_alpha   90.00
_cell.angle_beta   90.00
_cell.angle_gamma   90.00
#
_symmetry.space_group_name_H-M   'P 1'
#
loop_
_entity.id
_entity.type
_entity.pdbx_description
1 polymer ?
#
loop_
_entity_poly.entity_id
_entity_poly.type
_entity_poly.pdbx_seq_one_letter_code
_entity_poly.pdbx_strand_id
1 'polypeptide(L)'
;MHMPPMRQRSWSIQLCLFTRFAPRQIAGILGPVPSRPHVRTLNQSSGYETMRPQPLAACLALVVFLPFGGASATPQATPAAPAPPAPAAAVATPAAPTGNPSNGRLLAYTCQGCHGVTGYKNAYPSYRVPKIGGQTSQYLTQALTEYRQGKRKHPTMQAQAQSFSEQDIADISAFLSTLK
;
A
#
# COMPACT_ATOMS: atom_id res chain seq x y z
N MET A 1 29.54 -3.82 40.79
CA MET A 1 29.90 -2.97 39.64
C MET A 1 31.32 -3.31 39.20
N HIS A 2 31.49 -4.13 38.16
CA HIS A 2 32.74 -4.26 37.40
C HIS A 2 32.46 -5.02 36.11
N MET A 3 32.49 -4.32 34.98
CA MET A 3 32.43 -4.90 33.62
C MET A 3 33.86 -5.01 33.06
N PRO A 4 34.21 -6.09 32.35
CA PRO A 4 35.46 -6.17 31.59
C PRO A 4 35.36 -5.49 30.19
N PRO A 5 36.47 -4.97 29.64
CA PRO A 5 36.48 -4.27 28.36
C PRO A 5 36.47 -5.20 27.14
N MET A 6 35.70 -4.81 26.12
CA MET A 6 35.66 -5.44 24.80
C MET A 6 36.97 -5.20 24.03
N ARG A 7 37.59 -6.30 23.57
CA ARG A 7 38.82 -6.32 22.77
C ARG A 7 38.48 -6.05 21.30
N GLN A 8 38.99 -4.94 20.78
CA GLN A 8 38.98 -4.59 19.35
C GLN A 8 39.64 -5.70 18.53
N ARG A 9 38.94 -6.21 17.50
CA ARG A 9 39.54 -7.10 16.50
C ARG A 9 39.91 -6.27 15.27
N SER A 10 41.22 -6.08 15.15
CA SER A 10 41.92 -5.42 14.06
C SER A 10 41.51 -5.93 12.68
N TRP A 11 40.97 -5.04 11.86
CA TRP A 11 41.05 -5.12 10.42
C TRP A 11 42.39 -4.54 10.00
N SER A 12 43.35 -5.39 9.62
CA SER A 12 44.50 -5.02 8.78
C SER A 12 45.40 -6.23 8.55
N ILE A 13 45.93 -6.30 7.32
CA ILE A 13 47.00 -7.19 6.82
C ILE A 13 46.49 -8.53 6.27
N GLN A 14 46.18 -8.55 4.96
CA GLN A 14 46.82 -9.48 4.02
C GLN A 14 46.70 -8.90 2.59
N LEU A 15 47.55 -7.92 2.30
CA LEU A 15 47.94 -7.57 0.94
C LEU A 15 49.14 -8.47 0.58
N CYS A 16 49.26 -8.81 -0.71
CA CYS A 16 50.32 -9.58 -1.37
C CYS A 16 50.06 -11.09 -1.53
N LEU A 17 49.31 -11.44 -2.60
CA LEU A 17 49.88 -12.29 -3.66
C LEU A 17 49.20 -11.96 -4.99
N PHE A 18 49.81 -11.05 -5.71
CA PHE A 18 49.62 -10.84 -7.14
C PHE A 18 50.23 -12.04 -7.87
N THR A 19 49.43 -12.87 -8.54
CA THR A 19 49.87 -13.57 -9.75
C THR A 19 48.69 -13.89 -10.67
N ARG A 20 48.57 -13.09 -11.72
CA ARG A 20 48.43 -13.57 -13.11
C ARG A 20 47.07 -14.18 -13.50
N PHE A 21 46.05 -13.33 -13.65
CA PHE A 21 44.98 -13.60 -14.61
C PHE A 21 44.90 -12.47 -15.63
N ALA A 22 45.43 -12.75 -16.81
CA ALA A 22 45.42 -11.86 -17.96
C ALA A 22 43.99 -11.69 -18.52
N PRO A 23 43.65 -10.52 -19.09
CA PRO A 23 42.43 -10.36 -19.86
C PRO A 23 42.58 -11.07 -21.20
N ARG A 24 42.06 -12.29 -21.32
CA ARG A 24 41.80 -12.87 -22.65
C ARG A 24 40.67 -12.07 -23.29
N GLN A 25 41.06 -11.26 -24.26
CA GLN A 25 40.22 -10.69 -25.29
C GLN A 25 39.25 -11.74 -25.84
N ILE A 26 37.95 -11.54 -25.61
CA ILE A 26 36.89 -12.20 -26.36
C ILE A 26 36.57 -11.24 -27.50
N ALA A 27 37.46 -11.24 -28.49
CA ALA A 27 37.22 -10.62 -29.79
C ALA A 27 36.46 -11.63 -30.66
N GLY A 28 35.32 -11.20 -31.19
CA GLY A 28 34.78 -11.71 -32.45
C GLY A 28 33.96 -12.99 -32.39
N ILE A 29 32.69 -12.88 -32.00
CA ILE A 29 31.60 -13.62 -32.66
C ILE A 29 30.38 -12.69 -32.76
N LEU A 30 30.52 -11.60 -33.53
CA LEU A 30 29.35 -10.94 -34.14
C LEU A 30 28.89 -11.84 -35.29
N GLY A 31 28.08 -12.84 -34.96
CA GLY A 31 27.23 -13.49 -35.96
C GLY A 31 26.11 -12.52 -36.36
N PRO A 32 25.63 -12.55 -37.62
CA PRO A 32 24.48 -11.76 -38.03
C PRO A 32 23.27 -12.13 -37.15
N VAL A 33 22.75 -11.15 -36.41
CA VAL A 33 21.50 -11.28 -35.67
C VAL A 33 20.41 -11.59 -36.71
N PRO A 34 19.72 -12.74 -36.65
CA PRO A 34 18.62 -12.99 -37.55
C PRO A 34 17.54 -11.93 -37.32
N SER A 35 17.28 -11.14 -38.37
CA SER A 35 16.21 -10.15 -38.42
C SER A 35 14.90 -10.82 -38.00
N ARG A 36 14.39 -10.42 -36.84
CA ARG A 36 13.08 -10.86 -36.34
C ARG A 36 12.05 -10.59 -37.43
N PRO A 37 11.25 -11.59 -37.87
CA PRO A 37 10.17 -11.31 -38.78
C PRO A 37 9.22 -10.32 -38.11
N HIS A 38 8.83 -9.28 -38.86
CA HIS A 38 7.77 -8.36 -38.47
C HIS A 38 6.59 -9.19 -37.96
N VAL A 39 6.34 -9.14 -36.65
CA VAL A 39 5.07 -9.56 -36.08
C VAL A 39 4.06 -8.58 -36.66
N ARG A 40 3.49 -8.98 -37.79
CA ARG A 40 2.32 -8.39 -38.40
C ARG A 40 1.26 -8.42 -37.32
N THR A 41 1.03 -7.26 -36.70
CA THR A 41 -0.08 -6.98 -35.82
C THR A 41 -1.34 -7.30 -36.60
N LEU A 42 -1.82 -8.54 -36.48
CA LEU A 42 -3.20 -8.85 -36.79
C LEU A 42 -4.01 -8.08 -35.76
N ASN A 43 -4.53 -6.95 -36.23
CA ASN A 43 -5.59 -6.16 -35.66
C ASN A 43 -6.75 -7.10 -35.30
N GLN A 44 -6.72 -7.63 -34.08
CA GLN A 44 -7.78 -8.45 -33.53
C GLN A 44 -8.80 -7.53 -32.88
N SER A 45 -9.42 -6.69 -33.70
CA SER A 45 -10.70 -6.07 -33.44
C SER A 45 -11.76 -7.17 -33.57
N SER A 46 -11.93 -7.98 -32.53
CA SER A 46 -13.01 -8.96 -32.44
C SER A 46 -13.61 -8.93 -31.05
N GLY A 47 -14.71 -8.18 -30.96
CA GLY A 47 -15.89 -8.52 -30.17
C GLY A 47 -15.69 -8.68 -28.67
N TYR A 48 -15.57 -7.57 -27.93
CA TYR A 48 -16.43 -7.44 -26.76
C TYR A 48 -17.71 -6.72 -27.22
N GLU A 49 -18.61 -7.51 -27.81
CA GLU A 49 -19.99 -7.10 -28.01
C GLU A 49 -20.54 -6.70 -26.63
N THR A 50 -20.90 -5.44 -26.52
CA THR A 50 -21.48 -4.82 -25.34
C THR A 50 -22.73 -5.57 -24.91
N MET A 51 -22.65 -6.38 -23.85
CA MET A 51 -23.83 -6.91 -23.18
C MET A 51 -24.48 -5.78 -22.38
N ARG A 52 -25.35 -5.03 -23.07
CA ARG A 52 -26.30 -4.09 -22.49
C ARG A 52 -27.54 -4.85 -22.03
N PRO A 53 -27.92 -4.78 -20.75
CA PRO A 53 -29.30 -4.99 -20.35
C PRO A 53 -29.98 -3.63 -20.20
N GLN A 54 -30.90 -3.29 -21.11
CA GLN A 54 -32.05 -2.46 -20.78
C GLN A 54 -33.30 -3.16 -21.30
N PRO A 55 -34.37 -3.17 -20.49
CA PRO A 55 -35.57 -2.53 -20.98
C PRO A 55 -36.31 -1.70 -19.90
N LEU A 56 -36.71 -0.50 -20.33
CA LEU A 56 -38.07 0.06 -20.23
C LEU A 56 -38.84 -0.05 -18.90
N ALA A 57 -38.94 1.10 -18.21
CA ALA A 57 -40.16 1.63 -17.57
C ALA A 57 -39.83 3.07 -17.14
N ALA A 58 -40.22 4.16 -17.82
CA ALA A 58 -41.57 4.64 -18.12
C ALA A 58 -42.50 4.55 -16.90
N CYS A 59 -42.57 5.64 -16.11
CA CYS A 59 -43.77 6.09 -15.41
C CYS A 59 -43.57 7.53 -14.90
N LEU A 60 -44.12 8.47 -15.67
CA LEU A 60 -44.58 9.78 -15.22
C LEU A 60 -45.72 9.59 -14.20
N ALA A 61 -45.62 10.19 -13.02
CA ALA A 61 -46.74 10.55 -12.13
C ALA A 61 -46.17 11.33 -10.94
N LEU A 62 -46.38 12.64 -10.90
CA LEU A 62 -47.46 13.32 -10.19
C LEU A 62 -47.05 13.79 -8.79
N VAL A 63 -46.91 15.11 -8.72
CA VAL A 63 -46.97 15.96 -7.54
C VAL A 63 -48.18 15.54 -6.68
N VAL A 64 -47.94 15.14 -5.44
CA VAL A 64 -48.96 15.18 -4.38
C VAL A 64 -48.34 15.90 -3.19
N PHE A 65 -48.78 17.15 -3.03
CA PHE A 65 -48.73 17.92 -1.80
C PHE A 65 -49.24 17.06 -0.63
N LEU A 66 -48.39 16.76 0.35
CA LEU A 66 -48.87 16.35 1.66
C LEU A 66 -49.17 17.60 2.50
N PRO A 67 -50.38 17.74 3.07
CA PRO A 67 -50.67 18.82 3.98
C PRO A 67 -49.95 18.59 5.30
N PHE A 68 -49.32 19.66 5.77
CA PHE A 68 -48.72 19.82 7.08
C PHE A 68 -49.82 19.62 8.15
N GLY A 69 -49.92 18.40 8.69
CA GLY A 69 -50.83 18.07 9.78
C GLY A 69 -50.33 18.72 11.08
N GLY A 70 -51.14 19.61 11.64
CA GLY A 70 -50.88 20.27 12.92
C GLY A 70 -50.70 19.26 14.04
N ALA A 71 -49.50 19.25 14.63
CA ALA A 71 -49.24 18.59 15.89
C ALA A 71 -49.72 19.52 17.03
N SER A 72 -50.80 19.12 17.67
CA SER A 72 -51.21 19.65 18.97
C SER A 72 -50.08 19.39 19.97
N ALA A 73 -49.50 20.47 20.49
CA ALA A 73 -48.53 20.42 21.57
C ALA A 73 -49.23 19.98 22.86
N THR A 74 -49.07 18.71 23.24
CA THR A 74 -49.22 18.29 24.62
C THR A 74 -48.00 18.76 25.41
N PRO A 75 -48.15 19.36 26.60
CA PRO A 75 -47.02 19.67 27.47
C PRO A 75 -46.41 18.35 27.94
N GLN A 76 -45.28 17.95 27.33
CA GLN A 76 -44.41 16.91 27.85
C GLN A 76 -43.86 17.39 29.19
N ALA A 77 -44.23 16.68 30.25
CA ALA A 77 -43.55 16.75 31.53
C ALA A 77 -42.06 16.49 31.31
N THR A 78 -41.22 17.43 31.74
CA THR A 78 -39.77 17.36 31.66
C THR A 78 -39.29 16.13 32.44
N PRO A 79 -38.66 15.12 31.79
CA PRO A 79 -37.97 14.09 32.53
C PRO A 79 -36.79 14.76 33.25
N ALA A 80 -36.69 14.53 34.55
CA ALA A 80 -35.53 14.94 35.34
C ALA A 80 -34.25 14.46 34.64
N ALA A 81 -33.31 15.38 34.47
CA ALA A 81 -32.03 15.12 33.82
C ALA A 81 -31.35 13.89 34.46
N PRO A 82 -30.91 12.90 33.67
CA PRO A 82 -30.15 11.78 34.19
C PRO A 82 -28.83 12.29 34.76
N ALA A 83 -28.48 11.80 35.96
CA ALA A 83 -27.20 12.08 36.61
C ALA A 83 -26.02 11.81 35.65
N PRO A 84 -24.92 12.59 35.73
CA PRO A 84 -23.78 12.39 34.86
C PRO A 84 -23.24 10.96 35.02
N PRO A 85 -22.98 10.23 33.91
CA PRO A 85 -22.42 8.90 33.99
C PRO A 85 -21.06 8.95 34.70
N ALA A 86 -20.86 8.06 35.66
CA ALA A 86 -19.57 7.87 36.31
C ALA A 86 -18.47 7.67 35.26
N PRO A 87 -17.24 8.17 35.49
CA PRO A 87 -16.16 8.04 34.51
C PRO A 87 -15.90 6.56 34.23
N ALA A 88 -16.22 6.13 33.01
CA ALA A 88 -15.90 4.79 32.55
C ALA A 88 -14.39 4.59 32.68
N ALA A 89 -13.99 3.56 33.44
CA ALA A 89 -12.59 3.18 33.60
C ALA A 89 -11.97 3.05 32.20
N ALA A 90 -10.94 3.86 31.94
CA ALA A 90 -10.23 3.86 30.67
C ALA A 90 -9.62 2.47 30.46
N VAL A 91 -10.21 1.69 29.57
CA VAL A 91 -9.64 0.42 29.13
C VAL A 91 -8.34 0.75 28.41
N ALA A 92 -7.21 0.32 28.97
CA ALA A 92 -5.90 0.52 28.36
C ALA A 92 -5.93 -0.09 26.95
N THR A 93 -5.77 0.76 25.94
CA THR A 93 -5.66 0.30 24.55
C THR A 93 -4.34 -0.46 24.42
N PRO A 94 -4.33 -1.66 23.80
CA PRO A 94 -3.11 -2.40 23.55
C PRO A 94 -2.08 -1.50 22.85
N ALA A 95 -0.83 -1.55 23.33
CA ALA A 95 0.25 -0.81 22.70
C ALA A 95 0.45 -1.30 21.26
N ALA A 96 0.63 -0.36 20.33
CA ALA A 96 0.89 -0.70 18.93
C ALA A 96 2.19 -1.51 18.80
N PRO A 97 2.26 -2.47 17.87
CA PRO A 97 3.47 -3.26 17.64
C PRO A 97 4.65 -2.37 17.26
N THR A 98 5.83 -2.69 17.79
CA THR A 98 7.08 -2.03 17.39
C THR A 98 7.59 -2.67 16.09
N GLY A 99 7.83 -1.87 15.06
CA GLY A 99 8.25 -2.37 13.75
C GLY A 99 9.73 -2.77 13.66
N ASN A 100 10.01 -3.90 13.01
CA ASN A 100 11.34 -4.39 12.65
C ASN A 100 11.66 -4.06 11.18
N PRO A 101 12.57 -3.10 10.90
CA PRO A 101 12.87 -2.69 9.53
C PRO A 101 13.58 -3.76 8.71
N SER A 102 14.26 -4.73 9.34
CA SER A 102 14.90 -5.85 8.63
C SER A 102 13.85 -6.81 8.06
N ASN A 103 12.81 -7.13 8.84
CA ASN A 103 11.67 -7.91 8.33
C ASN A 103 10.85 -7.10 7.33
N GLY A 104 10.63 -5.81 7.62
CA GLY A 104 9.92 -4.89 6.75
C GLY A 104 10.51 -4.80 5.34
N ARG A 105 11.85 -4.88 5.21
CA ARG A 105 12.53 -4.95 3.91
C ARG A 105 12.09 -6.16 3.08
N LEU A 106 11.95 -7.32 3.71
CA LEU A 106 11.55 -8.55 3.03
C LEU A 106 10.10 -8.47 2.57
N LEU A 107 9.22 -8.00 3.47
CA LEU A 107 7.79 -7.82 3.19
C LEU A 107 7.52 -6.75 2.12
N ALA A 108 8.30 -5.66 2.12
CA ALA A 108 8.12 -4.54 1.22
C ALA A 108 8.70 -4.73 -0.19
N TYR A 109 9.25 -5.91 -0.50
CA TYR A 109 9.86 -6.19 -1.81
C TYR A 109 8.88 -5.92 -2.97
N THR A 110 7.62 -6.34 -2.85
CA THR A 110 6.61 -6.13 -3.90
C THR A 110 6.18 -4.67 -4.01
N CYS A 111 6.32 -3.86 -2.94
CA CYS A 111 5.95 -2.45 -2.94
C CYS A 111 6.76 -1.65 -3.96
N GLN A 112 8.03 -2.02 -4.16
CA GLN A 112 8.93 -1.35 -5.10
C GLN A 112 8.51 -1.54 -6.56
N GLY A 113 7.79 -2.62 -6.87
CA GLY A 113 7.30 -2.91 -8.23
C GLY A 113 6.37 -1.82 -8.78
N CYS A 114 5.65 -1.12 -7.91
CA CYS A 114 4.80 0.02 -8.29
C CYS A 114 5.35 1.35 -7.77
N HIS A 115 5.80 1.39 -6.52
CA HIS A 115 6.15 2.64 -5.83
C HIS A 115 7.63 3.03 -5.97
N GLY A 116 8.48 2.14 -6.48
CA GLY A 116 9.90 2.36 -6.72
C GLY A 116 10.26 2.65 -8.18
N VAL A 117 9.28 2.62 -9.09
CA VAL A 117 9.50 2.86 -10.52
C VAL A 117 9.86 4.33 -10.77
N THR A 118 10.86 4.56 -11.62
CA THR A 118 11.30 5.92 -12.00
C THR A 118 10.14 6.77 -12.50
N GLY A 119 9.98 7.95 -11.92
CA GLY A 119 8.90 8.88 -12.25
C GLY A 119 7.56 8.52 -11.63
N TYR A 120 7.53 7.54 -10.72
CA TYR A 120 6.36 7.13 -9.93
C TYR A 120 5.13 6.92 -10.81
N LYS A 121 5.32 6.09 -11.83
CA LYS A 121 4.30 5.74 -12.82
C LYS A 121 4.33 4.24 -13.06
N ASN A 122 3.16 3.65 -13.21
CA ASN A 122 3.07 2.28 -13.68
C ASN A 122 3.37 2.21 -15.19
N ALA A 123 3.97 1.10 -15.64
CA ALA A 123 4.33 0.92 -17.05
C ALA A 123 3.10 0.67 -17.94
N TYR A 124 2.17 -0.18 -17.48
CA TYR A 124 0.92 -0.46 -18.18
C TYR A 124 -0.18 -0.99 -17.24
N PRO A 125 -1.40 -0.42 -17.28
CA PRO A 125 -1.74 0.84 -17.92
C PRO A 125 -0.97 2.00 -17.27
N SER A 126 -0.77 3.08 -18.03
CA SER A 126 0.01 4.24 -17.55
C SER A 126 -0.83 5.07 -16.58
N TYR A 127 -0.42 5.11 -15.32
CA TYR A 127 -1.01 5.95 -14.28
C TYR A 127 0.04 6.33 -13.23
N ARG A 128 -0.25 7.37 -12.45
CA ARG A 128 0.63 7.85 -11.36
C ARG A 128 0.49 6.95 -10.13
N VAL A 129 1.63 6.63 -9.53
CA VAL A 129 1.75 5.91 -8.27
C VAL A 129 2.39 6.87 -7.26
N PRO A 130 1.98 6.91 -5.98
CA PRO A 130 2.62 7.80 -5.02
C PRO A 130 4.00 7.30 -4.59
N LYS A 131 4.95 8.22 -4.37
CA LYS A 131 6.19 7.91 -3.64
C LYS A 131 5.84 7.62 -2.18
N ILE A 132 6.24 6.46 -1.68
CA ILE A 132 6.01 6.06 -0.27
C ILE A 132 7.30 5.93 0.55
N GLY A 133 8.46 5.79 -0.11
CA GLY A 133 9.75 5.78 0.57
C GLY A 133 10.06 7.13 1.22
N GLY A 134 10.46 7.10 2.50
CA GLY A 134 10.76 8.30 3.30
C GLY A 134 9.54 8.96 3.94
N GLN A 135 8.36 8.38 3.77
CA GLN A 135 7.17 8.82 4.49
C GLN A 135 7.22 8.37 5.96
N THR A 136 6.58 9.12 6.87
CA THR A 136 6.57 8.79 8.29
C THR A 136 5.99 7.39 8.54
N SER A 137 6.61 6.64 9.47
CA SER A 137 6.12 5.30 9.83
C SER A 137 4.66 5.34 10.29
N GLN A 138 4.27 6.38 11.04
CA GLN A 138 2.89 6.56 11.51
C GLN A 138 1.89 6.67 10.35
N TYR A 139 2.19 7.52 9.34
CA TYR A 139 1.32 7.65 8.18
C TYR A 139 1.20 6.34 7.40
N LEU A 140 2.32 5.63 7.20
CA LEU A 140 2.33 4.37 6.48
C LEU A 140 1.52 3.29 7.21
N THR A 141 1.68 3.20 8.53
CA THR A 141 0.91 2.26 9.37
C THR A 141 -0.57 2.56 9.29
N GLN A 142 -0.95 3.84 9.40
CA GLN A 142 -2.34 4.27 9.29
C GLN A 142 -2.91 3.95 7.90
N ALA A 143 -2.22 4.33 6.83
CA ALA A 143 -2.70 4.13 5.47
C ALA A 143 -2.89 2.65 5.14
N LEU A 144 -1.91 1.79 5.47
CA LEU A 144 -2.02 0.34 5.27
C LEU A 144 -3.17 -0.26 6.09
N THR A 145 -3.33 0.17 7.34
CA THR A 145 -4.43 -0.27 8.20
C THR A 145 -5.79 0.15 7.63
N GLU A 146 -5.91 1.38 7.14
CA GLU A 146 -7.13 1.88 6.50
C GLU A 146 -7.44 1.16 5.20
N TYR A 147 -6.43 0.79 4.39
CA TYR A 147 -6.63 -0.05 3.21
C TYR A 147 -7.09 -1.45 3.58
N ARG A 148 -6.47 -2.07 4.59
CA ARG A 148 -6.86 -3.40 5.10
C ARG A 148 -8.30 -3.42 5.61
N GLN A 149 -8.71 -2.38 6.31
CA GLN A 149 -10.07 -2.18 6.84
C GLN A 149 -11.06 -1.69 5.78
N GLY A 150 -10.60 -1.34 4.58
CA GLY A 150 -11.43 -0.75 3.52
C GLY A 150 -11.95 0.65 3.84
N LYS A 151 -11.40 1.35 4.83
CA LYS A 151 -11.70 2.77 5.12
C LYS A 151 -11.13 3.67 4.02
N ARG A 152 -9.90 3.38 3.60
CA ARG A 152 -9.27 4.02 2.44
C ARG A 152 -9.51 3.16 1.22
N LYS A 153 -10.19 3.71 0.20
CA LYS A 153 -10.62 2.95 -0.98
C LYS A 153 -9.56 2.98 -2.08
N HIS A 154 -9.00 1.82 -2.39
CA HIS A 154 -8.24 1.59 -3.63
C HIS A 154 -8.12 0.06 -3.85
N PRO A 155 -8.73 -0.52 -4.89
CA PRO A 155 -8.81 -1.99 -5.04
C PRO A 155 -7.46 -2.70 -4.93
N THR A 156 -6.44 -2.21 -5.64
CA THR A 156 -5.09 -2.80 -5.61
C THR A 156 -4.47 -2.76 -4.21
N MET A 157 -4.48 -1.61 -3.53
CA MET A 157 -3.86 -1.48 -2.21
C MET A 157 -4.65 -2.18 -1.12
N GLN A 158 -5.98 -2.27 -1.24
CA GLN A 158 -6.80 -3.07 -0.35
C GLN A 158 -6.44 -4.56 -0.48
N ALA A 159 -6.31 -5.07 -1.71
CA ALA A 159 -5.88 -6.45 -1.94
C ALA A 159 -4.47 -6.73 -1.38
N GLN A 160 -3.54 -5.79 -1.51
CA GLN A 160 -2.21 -5.92 -0.89
C GLN A 160 -2.30 -5.91 0.65
N ALA A 161 -3.01 -4.94 1.23
CA ALA A 161 -3.04 -4.73 2.67
C ALA A 161 -3.80 -5.82 3.44
N GLN A 162 -4.73 -6.53 2.78
CA GLN A 162 -5.48 -7.64 3.37
C GLN A 162 -4.62 -8.83 3.75
N SER A 163 -3.47 -9.02 3.11
CA SER A 163 -2.54 -10.11 3.41
C SER A 163 -1.60 -9.84 4.58
N PHE A 164 -1.63 -8.63 5.17
CA PHE A 164 -0.69 -8.23 6.21
C PHE A 164 -1.30 -8.22 7.61
N SER A 165 -0.58 -8.82 8.56
CA SER A 165 -0.87 -8.68 9.99
C SER A 165 -0.54 -7.27 10.51
N GLU A 166 -0.93 -6.95 11.74
CA GLU A 166 -0.55 -5.67 12.37
C GLU A 166 0.96 -5.52 12.52
N GLN A 167 1.65 -6.61 12.85
CA GLN A 167 3.11 -6.63 12.94
C GLN A 167 3.74 -6.41 11.57
N ASP A 168 3.24 -7.06 10.51
CA ASP A 168 3.75 -6.85 9.15
C ASP A 168 3.62 -5.39 8.72
N ILE A 169 2.47 -4.76 9.01
CA ILE A 169 2.25 -3.35 8.71
C ILE A 169 3.25 -2.46 9.48
N ALA A 170 3.51 -2.74 10.75
CA ALA A 170 4.50 -2.01 11.53
C ALA A 170 5.92 -2.18 10.97
N ASP A 171 6.30 -3.40 10.59
CA ASP A 171 7.61 -3.74 10.02
C ASP A 171 7.81 -3.04 8.67
N ILE A 172 6.84 -3.15 7.75
CA ILE A 172 6.84 -2.48 6.45
C ILE A 172 6.97 -0.97 6.62
N SER A 173 6.17 -0.39 7.53
CA SER A 173 6.17 1.06 7.78
C SER A 173 7.51 1.54 8.33
N ALA A 174 8.08 0.79 9.28
CA ALA A 174 9.39 1.07 9.84
C ALA A 174 10.45 1.08 8.74
N PHE A 175 10.50 0.05 7.89
CA PHE A 175 11.45 -0.03 6.78
C PHE A 175 11.28 1.11 5.78
N LEU A 176 10.07 1.31 5.24
CA LEU A 176 9.81 2.30 4.19
C LEU A 176 10.11 3.73 4.65
N SER A 177 9.94 4.03 5.94
CA SER A 177 10.28 5.34 6.51
C SER A 177 11.78 5.65 6.51
N THR A 178 12.64 4.63 6.44
CA THR A 178 14.10 4.81 6.38
C THR A 178 14.63 5.14 4.98
N LEU A 179 13.81 4.93 3.95
CA LEU A 179 14.17 5.18 2.56
C LEU A 179 14.26 6.70 2.28
N LYS A 180 15.11 7.12 1.34
CA LYS A 180 15.27 8.52 0.93
C LYS A 180 14.73 8.74 -0.48
#